data_AF-A0A8H6HLA7-F1
#
_entry.id   AF-A0A8H6HLA7-F1
#
_cell.length_a   1.000
_cell.length_b   1.000
_cell.length_c   1.000
_cell.angle_alpha   90.00
_cell.angle_beta   90.00
_cell.angle_gamma   90.00
#
_symmetry.space_group_name_H-M   'P 1'
#
loop_
_entity.id
_entity.type
_entity.pdbx_description
1 polymer ?
#
loop_
_entity_poly.entity_id
_entity_poly.type
_entity_poly.pdbx_seq_one_letter_code
_entity_poly.pdbx_strand_id
1 'polypeptide(L)'
;MEIDGNTSIPFQGGHFPHTEDALGQDSLLFCPNANRPTYALKPSHPQSHTHVLRIVHPQQRWVPVPAGPTIPRRDRDEDLRTHSQLMLIFFKPWYTVNDLLVSHSSWELAFQEWCTTTASPDSLRRIRNMQLLHECRDSRDDHNAQRR
;
A
#
# COMPACT_ATOMS: atom_id res chain seq x y z
N MET A 1 -33.54 -1.21 37.14
CA MET A 1 -34.15 -2.01 36.05
C MET A 1 -33.87 -1.25 34.77
N GLU A 2 -32.73 -1.44 34.10
CA GLU A 2 -32.37 -2.66 33.31
C GLU A 2 -33.53 -3.01 32.37
N ILE A 3 -33.38 -3.17 31.05
CA ILE A 3 -32.22 -3.44 30.20
C ILE A 3 -32.63 -3.24 28.72
N ASP A 4 -31.69 -2.73 27.92
CA ASP A 4 -31.33 -3.11 26.55
C ASP A 4 -32.34 -3.20 25.40
N GLY A 5 -32.00 -2.46 24.35
CA GLY A 5 -32.52 -2.63 22.98
C GLY A 5 -31.42 -2.44 21.93
N ASN A 6 -30.21 -2.96 22.18
CA ASN A 6 -29.18 -3.07 21.14
C ASN A 6 -29.43 -4.35 20.35
N THR A 7 -30.17 -4.25 19.24
CA THR A 7 -30.38 -5.36 18.31
C THR A 7 -29.08 -5.62 17.55
N SER A 8 -28.20 -6.40 18.17
CA SER A 8 -27.11 -7.09 17.51
C SER A 8 -27.69 -8.03 16.47
N ILE A 9 -27.60 -7.66 15.20
CA ILE A 9 -27.89 -8.57 14.09
C ILE A 9 -26.80 -9.63 14.13
N PRO A 10 -27.12 -10.92 14.32
CA PRO A 10 -26.12 -11.97 14.29
C PRO A 10 -25.53 -12.03 12.89
N PHE A 11 -24.22 -11.82 12.77
CA PHE A 11 -23.46 -12.08 11.56
C PHE A 11 -23.59 -13.57 11.26
N GLN A 12 -24.50 -13.93 10.36
CA GLN A 12 -24.56 -15.28 9.80
C GLN A 12 -23.25 -15.51 9.08
N GLY A 13 -22.39 -16.31 9.71
CA GLY A 13 -21.10 -16.70 9.18
C GLY A 13 -21.29 -17.26 7.78
N GLY A 14 -20.83 -16.51 6.78
CA GLY A 14 -20.50 -17.09 5.50
C GLY A 14 -19.51 -18.21 5.77
N HIS A 15 -19.95 -19.44 5.54
CA HIS A 15 -19.14 -20.63 5.66
C HIS A 15 -17.88 -20.44 4.81
N PHE A 16 -16.74 -20.33 5.48
CA PHE A 16 -15.44 -20.32 4.83
C PHE A 16 -15.19 -21.75 4.32
N PRO A 17 -14.95 -21.96 3.02
CA PRO A 17 -14.10 -23.09 2.65
C PRO A 17 -12.73 -22.81 3.28
N HIS A 18 -12.39 -23.61 4.30
CA HIS A 18 -10.99 -23.82 4.68
C HIS A 18 -10.34 -24.59 3.53
N THR A 19 -10.08 -23.90 2.43
CA THR A 19 -9.36 -24.47 1.33
C THR A 19 -8.50 -23.36 0.79
N GLU A 20 -7.21 -23.65 0.73
CA GLU A 20 -6.20 -22.91 -0.02
C GLU A 20 -6.56 -22.98 -1.52
N ASP A 21 -7.74 -22.50 -1.88
CA ASP A 21 -8.28 -22.47 -3.24
C ASP A 21 -7.57 -21.35 -4.00
N ALA A 22 -6.39 -21.69 -4.51
CA ALA A 22 -5.92 -21.62 -5.90
C ALA A 22 -6.39 -20.49 -6.86
N LEU A 23 -7.11 -19.47 -6.41
CA LEU A 23 -7.26 -18.21 -7.13
C LEU A 23 -6.13 -17.30 -6.65
N GLY A 24 -5.05 -17.25 -7.43
CA GLY A 24 -3.92 -16.37 -7.14
C GLY A 24 -4.41 -14.97 -6.79
N GLN A 25 -3.83 -14.34 -5.78
CA GLN A 25 -4.30 -13.06 -5.23
C GLN A 25 -4.56 -12.00 -6.32
N ASP A 26 -3.79 -12.03 -7.40
CA ASP A 26 -3.97 -11.19 -8.59
C ASP A 26 -5.34 -11.37 -9.26
N SER A 27 -5.83 -12.61 -9.40
CA SER A 27 -7.14 -12.87 -10.00
C SER A 27 -8.25 -12.14 -9.25
N LEU A 28 -8.22 -12.14 -7.92
CA LEU A 28 -9.22 -11.48 -7.06
C LEU A 28 -9.17 -9.95 -7.17
N LEU A 29 -7.97 -9.38 -7.37
CA LEU A 29 -7.79 -7.96 -7.61
C LEU A 29 -8.39 -7.56 -8.96
N PHE A 30 -8.25 -8.37 -10.01
CA PHE A 30 -8.65 -8.02 -11.38
C PHE A 30 -9.99 -8.61 -11.84
N CYS A 31 -10.65 -9.48 -11.06
CA CYS A 31 -11.99 -9.98 -11.38
C CYS A 31 -12.92 -8.81 -11.71
N PRO A 32 -13.85 -8.91 -12.67
CA PRO A 32 -14.85 -7.87 -12.95
C PRO A 32 -16.17 -8.07 -12.20
N ASN A 33 -16.31 -9.15 -11.42
CA ASN A 33 -17.57 -9.47 -10.73
C ASN A 33 -17.97 -8.37 -9.71
N ALA A 34 -19.27 -8.08 -9.62
CA ALA A 34 -19.83 -7.17 -8.62
C ALA A 34 -19.81 -7.78 -7.21
N ASN A 35 -19.98 -9.10 -7.09
CA ASN A 35 -19.89 -9.78 -5.81
C ASN A 35 -18.42 -9.98 -5.42
N ARG A 36 -17.94 -9.22 -4.43
CA ARG A 36 -16.54 -9.17 -4.02
C ARG A 36 -16.33 -9.93 -2.72
N PRO A 37 -15.25 -10.71 -2.60
CA PRO A 37 -14.95 -11.39 -1.37
C PRO A 37 -14.69 -10.38 -0.25
N THR A 38 -15.17 -10.73 0.92
CA THR A 38 -14.95 -10.01 2.17
C THR A 38 -14.23 -10.97 3.11
N TYR A 39 -13.19 -10.49 3.79
CA TYR A 39 -12.32 -11.29 4.65
C TYR A 39 -12.47 -10.81 6.08
N ALA A 40 -12.77 -11.74 6.98
CA ALA A 40 -12.77 -11.45 8.41
C ALA A 40 -11.33 -11.15 8.87
N LEU A 41 -11.22 -10.22 9.83
CA LEU A 41 -9.95 -10.00 10.51
C LEU A 41 -9.64 -11.20 11.41
N LYS A 42 -8.36 -11.39 11.72
CA LYS A 42 -7.94 -12.44 12.67
C LYS A 42 -8.65 -12.23 14.01
N PRO A 43 -9.07 -13.30 14.73
CA PRO A 43 -9.74 -13.17 16.01
C PRO A 43 -8.96 -12.35 17.05
N SER A 44 -7.63 -12.36 16.97
CA SER A 44 -6.73 -11.57 17.82
C SER A 44 -6.76 -10.06 17.57
N HIS A 45 -7.37 -9.60 16.48
CA HIS A 45 -7.47 -8.17 16.17
C HIS A 45 -8.55 -7.52 17.05
N PRO A 46 -8.28 -6.34 17.66
CA PRO A 46 -9.24 -5.67 18.56
C PRO A 46 -10.61 -5.40 17.94
N GLN A 47 -10.64 -5.23 16.61
CA GLN A 47 -11.85 -4.92 15.85
C GLN A 47 -12.39 -6.12 15.06
N SER A 48 -11.96 -7.35 15.36
CA SER A 48 -12.34 -8.55 14.59
C SER A 48 -13.84 -8.80 14.55
N HIS A 49 -14.57 -8.40 15.58
CA HIS A 49 -16.02 -8.54 15.68
C HIS A 49 -16.82 -7.39 15.03
N THR A 50 -16.16 -6.29 14.63
CA THR A 50 -16.83 -5.10 14.06
C THR A 50 -16.42 -4.82 12.62
N HIS A 51 -15.23 -5.25 12.20
CA HIS A 51 -14.64 -4.87 10.92
C HIS A 51 -14.23 -6.08 10.09
N VAL A 52 -14.29 -5.88 8.78
CA VAL A 52 -13.90 -6.86 7.76
C VAL A 52 -13.15 -6.15 6.64
N LEU A 53 -12.26 -6.87 5.96
CA LEU A 53 -11.53 -6.38 4.80
C LEU A 53 -12.36 -6.67 3.55
N ARG A 54 -12.61 -5.66 2.72
CA ARG A 54 -13.36 -5.81 1.47
C ARG A 54 -12.46 -5.44 0.29
N ILE A 55 -12.40 -6.30 -0.72
CA ILE A 55 -11.73 -5.96 -1.98
C ILE A 55 -12.65 -5.05 -2.80
N VAL A 56 -12.15 -3.85 -3.12
CA VAL A 56 -12.88 -2.85 -3.90
C VAL A 56 -12.80 -3.18 -5.39
N HIS A 57 -13.91 -2.97 -6.11
CA HIS A 57 -13.99 -3.15 -7.56
C HIS A 57 -12.90 -2.30 -8.27
N PRO A 58 -12.22 -2.79 -9.31
CA PRO A 58 -11.16 -2.05 -10.02
C PRO A 58 -11.57 -0.63 -10.45
N GLN A 59 -12.78 -0.46 -10.97
CA GLN A 59 -13.33 0.84 -11.40
C GLN A 59 -13.68 1.78 -10.23
N GLN A 60 -13.72 1.27 -9.00
CA GLN A 60 -14.02 2.03 -7.78
C GLN A 60 -12.78 2.19 -6.89
N ARG A 61 -11.58 1.83 -7.37
CA ARG A 61 -10.35 1.97 -6.58
C ARG A 61 -10.03 3.45 -6.39
N TRP A 62 -9.74 3.83 -5.16
CA TRP A 62 -9.33 5.18 -4.82
C TRP A 62 -7.82 5.26 -4.92
N VAL A 63 -7.31 6.41 -5.39
CA VAL A 63 -5.88 6.68 -5.41
C VAL A 63 -5.58 7.59 -4.22
N PRO A 64 -4.86 7.10 -3.19
CA PRO A 64 -4.45 7.94 -2.09
C PRO A 64 -3.59 9.09 -2.62
N VAL A 65 -3.92 10.31 -2.21
CA VAL A 65 -3.11 11.49 -2.48
C VAL A 65 -2.29 11.79 -1.23
N PRO A 66 -0.95 11.66 -1.27
CA PRO A 66 -0.11 12.02 -0.14
C PRO A 66 -0.29 13.50 0.21
N ALA A 67 -0.59 13.77 1.47
CA ALA A 67 -0.68 15.12 2.02
C ALA A 67 0.57 15.42 2.85
N GLY A 68 1.15 16.60 2.67
CA GLY A 68 2.31 17.06 3.44
C GLY A 68 3.46 17.57 2.56
N PRO A 69 4.70 17.52 3.08
CA PRO A 69 5.89 17.92 2.35
C PRO A 69 6.07 17.16 1.04
N THR A 70 6.82 17.76 0.11
CA THR A 70 7.16 17.15 -1.17
C THR A 70 7.82 15.79 -0.98
N ILE A 71 7.43 14.81 -1.81
CA ILE A 71 8.09 13.50 -1.82
C ILE A 71 9.59 13.70 -2.12
N PRO A 72 10.49 13.15 -1.28
CA PRO A 72 11.94 13.26 -1.47
C PRO A 72 12.39 12.59 -2.77
N ARG A 73 13.39 13.19 -3.41
CA ARG A 73 13.92 12.69 -4.67
C ARG A 73 15.04 11.69 -4.41
N ARG A 74 15.25 10.77 -5.34
CA ARG A 74 16.35 9.78 -5.24
C ARG A 74 17.67 10.24 -5.87
N ASP A 75 17.63 11.29 -6.69
CA ASP A 75 18.79 11.80 -7.41
C ASP A 75 19.64 12.78 -6.57
N ARG A 76 19.22 13.07 -5.34
CA ARG A 76 19.95 13.90 -4.38
C ARG A 76 20.39 13.06 -3.20
N ASP A 77 21.68 13.02 -2.93
CA ASP A 77 22.24 12.21 -1.84
C ASP A 77 21.68 12.60 -0.46
N GLU A 78 21.41 13.90 -0.25
CA GLU A 78 20.78 14.44 0.96
C GLU A 78 19.36 13.90 1.20
N ASP A 79 18.63 13.59 0.13
CA ASP A 79 17.25 13.10 0.19
C ASP A 79 17.18 11.56 0.12
N LEU A 80 18.25 10.89 -0.34
CA LEU A 80 18.24 9.46 -0.67
C LEU A 80 17.80 8.60 0.51
N ARG A 81 18.30 8.88 1.72
CA ARG A 81 17.91 8.17 2.95
C ARG A 81 16.40 8.28 3.21
N THR A 82 15.89 9.50 3.15
CA THR A 82 14.47 9.81 3.41
C THR A 82 13.59 9.23 2.31
N HIS A 83 14.06 9.26 1.06
CA HIS A 83 13.42 8.60 -0.08
C HIS A 83 13.30 7.09 0.14
N SER A 84 14.40 6.41 0.44
CA SER A 84 14.40 4.95 0.70
C SER A 84 13.46 4.57 1.83
N GLN A 85 13.49 5.32 2.94
CA GLN A 85 12.58 5.10 4.07
C GLN A 85 11.11 5.26 3.64
N LEU A 86 10.77 6.35 2.94
CA LEU A 86 9.40 6.63 2.54
C LEU A 86 8.86 5.59 1.55
N MET A 87 9.68 5.18 0.57
CA MET A 87 9.28 4.18 -0.43
C MET A 87 9.03 2.80 0.22
N LEU A 88 9.83 2.43 1.21
CA LEU A 88 9.58 1.22 2.00
C LEU A 88 8.26 1.30 2.76
N ILE A 89 7.98 2.43 3.43
CA ILE A 89 6.71 2.62 4.18
C ILE A 89 5.49 2.50 3.27
N PHE A 90 5.56 3.04 2.04
CA PHE A 90 4.43 3.05 1.10
C PHE A 90 4.19 1.72 0.39
N PHE A 91 5.25 0.99 0.05
CA PHE A 91 5.14 -0.12 -0.91
C PHE A 91 5.51 -1.49 -0.37
N LYS A 92 6.26 -1.56 0.73
CA LYS A 92 6.55 -2.84 1.39
C LYS A 92 5.46 -3.12 2.43
N PRO A 93 4.84 -4.30 2.48
CA PRO A 93 3.96 -4.66 3.60
C PRO A 93 4.76 -4.74 4.90
N TRP A 94 4.27 -4.13 5.98
CA TRP A 94 4.94 -4.12 7.28
C TRP A 94 3.93 -4.14 8.44
N TYR A 95 4.35 -4.70 9.58
CA TYR A 95 3.60 -4.65 10.84
C TYR A 95 4.35 -3.82 11.90
N THR A 96 5.68 -3.88 11.88
CA THR A 96 6.59 -3.10 12.71
C THR A 96 7.65 -2.41 11.87
N VAL A 97 8.33 -1.42 12.44
CA VAL A 97 9.46 -0.74 11.79
C VAL A 97 10.60 -1.73 11.49
N ASN A 98 10.76 -2.77 12.31
CA ASN A 98 11.76 -3.82 12.10
C ASN A 98 11.51 -4.62 10.82
N ASP A 99 10.26 -4.74 10.35
CA ASP A 99 9.97 -5.43 9.10
C ASP A 99 10.48 -4.63 7.89
N LEU A 100 10.60 -3.31 8.02
CA LEU A 100 11.07 -2.44 6.95
C LEU A 100 12.59 -2.56 6.76
N LEU A 101 13.34 -2.40 7.84
CA LEU A 101 14.81 -2.38 7.83
C LEU A 101 15.43 -3.79 7.91
N VAL A 102 14.72 -4.73 8.55
CA VAL A 102 15.17 -6.11 8.82
C VAL A 102 16.54 -6.07 9.55
N SER A 103 17.58 -6.64 8.96
CA SER A 103 18.94 -6.73 9.48
C SER A 103 19.92 -5.78 8.79
N HIS A 104 19.42 -4.88 7.93
CA HIS A 104 20.27 -3.94 7.22
C HIS A 104 20.70 -2.77 8.12
N SER A 105 21.93 -2.29 7.91
CA SER A 105 22.50 -1.16 8.64
C SER A 105 21.96 0.19 8.16
N SER A 106 21.36 0.26 6.97
CA SER A 106 20.86 1.49 6.37
C SER A 106 19.56 1.29 5.58
N TRP A 107 18.77 2.36 5.44
CA TRP A 107 17.49 2.35 4.72
C TRP A 107 17.67 2.15 3.22
N GLU A 108 18.74 2.69 2.67
CA GLU A 108 19.13 2.61 1.27
C GLU A 108 19.43 1.15 0.88
N LEU A 109 20.21 0.44 1.70
CA LEU A 109 20.51 -0.98 1.49
C LEU A 109 19.25 -1.83 1.59
N ALA A 110 18.42 -1.61 2.62
CA ALA A 110 17.15 -2.32 2.78
C ALA A 110 16.21 -2.09 1.58
N PHE A 111 16.17 -0.86 1.07
CA PHE A 111 15.35 -0.50 -0.07
C PHE A 111 15.86 -1.13 -1.38
N GLN A 112 17.16 -1.10 -1.62
CA GLN A 112 17.78 -1.72 -2.79
C GLN A 112 17.56 -3.24 -2.81
N GLU A 113 17.74 -3.90 -1.66
CA GLU A 113 17.51 -5.34 -1.52
C GLU A 113 16.04 -5.66 -1.78
N TRP A 114 15.11 -4.91 -1.18
CA TRP A 114 13.68 -5.10 -1.41
C TRP A 114 13.31 -4.91 -2.89
N CYS A 115 13.87 -3.90 -3.57
CA CYS A 115 13.62 -3.66 -4.99
C CYS A 115 14.04 -4.82 -5.88
N THR A 116 15.10 -5.54 -5.49
CA THR A 116 15.68 -6.63 -6.29
C THR A 116 15.02 -7.98 -6.01
N THR A 117 14.57 -8.20 -4.76
CA THR A 117 14.10 -9.51 -4.30
C THR A 117 12.59 -9.65 -4.26
N THR A 118 11.89 -8.65 -3.72
CA THR A 118 10.52 -8.82 -3.22
C THR A 118 9.54 -7.84 -3.87
N ALA A 119 10.02 -6.69 -4.35
CA ALA A 119 9.16 -5.65 -4.90
C ALA A 119 8.42 -6.13 -6.15
N SER A 120 7.12 -5.87 -6.20
CA SER A 120 6.34 -6.13 -7.42
C SER A 120 6.76 -5.17 -8.55
N PRO A 121 6.71 -5.60 -9.82
CA PRO A 121 7.00 -4.72 -10.96
C PRO A 121 6.12 -3.47 -10.98
N ASP A 122 4.87 -3.60 -10.52
CA ASP A 122 3.91 -2.50 -10.45
C ASP A 122 4.28 -1.46 -9.37
N SER A 123 4.78 -1.91 -8.21
CA SER A 123 5.35 -1.01 -7.19
C SER A 123 6.59 -0.28 -7.72
N LEU A 124 7.51 -0.99 -8.37
CA LEU A 124 8.70 -0.36 -8.97
C LEU A 124 8.34 0.66 -10.04
N ARG A 125 7.32 0.37 -10.87
CA ARG A 125 6.80 1.32 -11.87
C ARG A 125 6.24 2.57 -11.21
N ARG A 126 5.47 2.44 -10.13
CA ARG A 126 4.95 3.59 -9.37
C ARG A 126 6.07 4.44 -8.77
N ILE A 127 7.06 3.81 -8.13
CA ILE A 127 8.22 4.50 -7.56
C ILE A 127 8.97 5.27 -8.65
N ARG A 128 9.20 4.66 -9.82
CA ARG A 128 9.82 5.33 -10.97
C ARG A 128 9.00 6.53 -11.44
N ASN A 129 7.68 6.38 -11.53
CA ASN A 129 6.80 7.46 -11.95
C ASN A 129 6.83 8.65 -10.97
N MET A 130 6.99 8.39 -9.66
CA MET A 130 7.15 9.46 -8.68
C MET A 130 8.41 10.29 -8.96
N GLN A 131 9.54 9.67 -9.30
CA GLN A 131 10.73 10.39 -9.73
C GLN A 131 10.50 11.16 -11.04
N LEU A 132 9.84 10.54 -12.02
CA LEU A 132 9.56 11.17 -13.32
C LEU A 132 8.77 12.48 -13.18
N LEU A 133 7.86 12.58 -12.20
CA LEU A 133 7.14 13.82 -11.91
C LEU A 133 8.08 14.98 -11.54
N HIS A 134 9.17 14.70 -10.82
CA HIS A 134 10.19 15.70 -10.51
C HIS A 134 10.97 16.11 -11.77
N GLU A 135 11.40 15.14 -12.58
CA GLU A 135 12.15 15.38 -13.82
C GLU A 135 11.33 16.23 -14.82
N CYS A 136 10.03 15.94 -14.96
CA CYS A 136 9.14 16.74 -15.80
C CYS A 136 8.94 18.16 -15.28
N ARG A 137 8.86 18.33 -13.95
CA ARG A 137 8.73 19.65 -13.33
C ARG A 137 9.99 20.48 -13.58
N ASP A 138 11.16 19.91 -13.37
CA ASP A 138 12.45 20.57 -13.61
C ASP A 138 12.58 20.98 -15.09
N SER A 139 12.29 20.06 -16.01
CA SER A 139 12.35 20.33 -17.45
C SER A 139 11.46 21.50 -17.88
N ARG A 140 10.26 21.61 -17.27
CA ARG A 140 9.35 22.74 -17.52
C ARG A 140 9.92 24.05 -16.96
N ASP A 141 10.46 24.00 -15.75
CA ASP A 141 10.95 25.19 -15.06
C ASP A 141 12.23 25.71 -15.77
N ASP A 142 13.11 24.83 -16.25
CA ASP A 142 14.28 25.14 -17.07
C ASP A 142 13.88 25.79 -18.41
N HIS A 143 12.90 25.22 -19.11
CA HIS A 143 12.39 25.77 -20.36
C HIS A 143 11.79 27.17 -20.18
N ASN A 144 11.12 27.41 -19.05
CA ASN A 144 10.57 28.72 -18.72
C ASN A 144 11.68 29.72 -18.37
N ALA A 145 12.73 29.28 -17.68
CA ALA A 145 13.88 30.12 -17.36
C ALA A 145 14.66 30.53 -18.63
N GLN A 146 14.84 29.62 -19.60
CA GLN A 146 15.54 29.88 -20.86
C GLN A 146 14.81 30.87 -21.79
N ARG A 147 13.51 31.10 -21.59
CA ARG A 147 12.71 32.06 -22.38
C ARG A 147 12.67 33.47 -21.78
N ARG A 148 13.16 33.65 -20.56
CA ARG A 148 13.24 34.96 -19.89
C ARG A 148 14.58 35.61 -20.18
#